data_AF-A0A9D1Z0U2-F1
#
_entry.id   AF-A0A9D1Z0U2-F1
#
_cell.length_a   1.000
_cell.length_b   1.000
_cell.length_c   1.000
_cell.angle_alpha   90.00
_cell.angle_beta   90.00
_cell.angle_gamma   90.00
#
_symmetry.space_group_name_H-M   'P 1'
#
loop_
_entity.id
_entity.type
_entity.pdbx_description
1 polymer ?
#
loop_
_entity_poly.entity_id
_entity_poly.type
_entity_poly.pdbx_seq_one_letter_code
_entity_poly.pdbx_strand_id
1 'polypeptide(L)'
;DTKHPHLHILYNRVRYDTTLVPDRNERLRNMRICRELKQEYGLTFSRGKEQVATERLHGPEQLRHRIYNHLRELLSDCTSWTALAEELIKRQVVTTFVYRGGDPTKEIQGVTFTLEGHTFKASQVDRKFSYGRLSQRIEQNRLRLAMIERIRNYTDEQRPQVASILQKLEAEKQQQSEPPHRNLSIAGKPLTKEQIEMLRDGEPIFVRGTQSEGYVVMDDRLQMAWVYRDDPRDWVEYGKYTMRRMDRDRIEAGYVVRALVKWWGGATARPYLWKENASDTTYRESWDDPREPRPSQNQKQQDRPRRFITPKKKSRGPSR
;
A
#
# COMPACT_ATOMS: atom_id res chain seq x y z
N ASP A 1 -4.41 17.65 38.94
CA ASP A 1 -4.73 16.43 38.18
C ASP A 1 -5.93 15.80 38.86
N THR A 2 -7.10 15.73 38.20
CA THR A 2 -8.37 15.46 38.90
C THR A 2 -9.18 14.31 38.31
N LYS A 3 -8.80 13.80 37.12
CA LYS A 3 -9.57 12.76 36.42
C LYS A 3 -9.10 11.33 36.71
N HIS A 4 -7.91 11.17 37.29
CA HIS A 4 -7.36 9.86 37.64
C HIS A 4 -7.08 9.81 39.15
N PRO A 5 -7.26 8.64 39.79
CA PRO A 5 -6.74 8.42 41.14
C PRO A 5 -5.26 8.77 41.16
N HIS A 6 -4.88 9.71 42.03
CA HIS A 6 -3.51 10.17 42.17
C HIS A 6 -3.14 10.15 43.64
N LEU A 7 -1.86 9.88 43.90
CA LEU A 7 -1.29 9.84 45.24
C LEU A 7 -0.28 10.98 45.35
N HIS A 8 -0.43 11.79 46.40
CA HIS A 8 0.59 12.73 46.83
C HIS A 8 1.38 12.10 47.98
N ILE A 9 2.70 11.94 47.79
CA ILE A 9 3.61 11.49 48.84
C ILE A 9 4.27 12.74 49.42
N LEU A 10 3.92 13.07 50.66
CA LEU A 10 4.60 14.10 51.44
C LEU A 10 5.51 13.39 52.44
N TYR A 11 6.76 13.83 52.55
CA TYR A 11 7.71 13.31 53.51
C TYR A 11 8.35 14.44 54.30
N ASN A 12 8.70 14.16 55.56
CA ASN A 12 9.50 15.05 56.35
C ASN A 12 10.97 14.97 55.90
N ARG A 13 11.63 16.11 55.80
CA ARG A 13 13.08 16.19 55.55
C ARG A 13 13.90 16.05 56.82
N VAL A 14 13.28 15.95 57.99
CA VAL A 14 13.95 15.59 59.24
C VAL A 14 13.85 14.08 59.44
N ARG A 15 15.00 13.43 59.60
CA ARG A 15 15.11 11.99 59.87
C ARG A 15 14.76 11.66 61.32
N TYR A 16 14.57 10.38 61.60
CA TYR A 16 14.33 9.87 62.96
C TYR A 16 15.51 10.10 63.92
N ASP A 17 16.72 10.24 63.39
CA ASP A 17 17.93 10.61 64.16
C ASP A 17 18.09 12.13 64.33
N THR A 18 17.02 12.91 64.08
CA THR A 18 16.98 14.38 64.12
C THR A 18 17.86 15.11 63.09
N THR A 19 18.50 14.39 62.16
CA THR A 19 19.31 15.03 61.12
C THR A 19 18.48 15.47 59.90
N LEU A 20 18.94 16.50 59.21
CA LEU A 20 18.29 16.99 57.99
C LEU A 20 18.70 16.16 56.77
N VAL A 21 17.74 15.73 55.96
CA VAL A 21 17.97 15.16 54.64
C VAL A 21 18.58 16.24 53.73
N PRO A 22 19.78 16.00 53.16
CA PRO A 22 20.39 16.94 52.23
C PRO A 22 19.44 17.27 51.08
N ASP A 23 19.39 18.52 50.63
CA ASP A 23 18.62 18.97 49.45
C ASP A 23 19.36 18.74 48.12
N ARG A 24 20.67 18.54 48.19
CA ARG A 24 21.51 18.40 46.98
C ARG A 24 20.98 17.29 46.08
N ASN A 25 20.70 17.62 44.81
CA ASN A 25 20.18 16.67 43.83
C ASN A 25 18.86 16.00 44.21
N GLU A 26 18.04 16.59 45.09
CA GLU A 26 16.73 16.06 45.48
C GLU A 26 15.86 15.73 44.27
N ARG A 27 15.81 16.63 43.28
CA ARG A 27 15.08 16.38 42.01
C ARG A 27 15.56 15.11 41.30
N LEU A 28 16.87 14.84 41.27
CA LEU A 28 17.42 13.66 40.60
C LEU A 28 17.11 12.39 41.38
N ARG A 29 17.23 12.43 42.72
CA ARG A 29 16.87 11.32 43.61
C ARG A 29 15.37 11.00 43.53
N ASN A 30 14.51 12.01 43.56
CA ASN A 30 13.07 11.85 43.42
C ASN A 30 12.70 11.30 42.04
N MET A 31 13.29 11.80 40.96
CA MET A 31 13.06 11.21 39.63
C MET A 31 13.50 9.74 39.55
N ARG A 32 14.59 9.35 40.21
CA ARG A 32 15.06 7.97 40.26
C ARG A 32 14.08 7.07 41.00
N ILE A 33 13.69 7.43 42.22
CA ILE A 33 12.76 6.64 43.05
C ILE A 33 11.39 6.53 42.35
N CYS A 34 10.85 7.64 41.82
CA CYS A 34 9.58 7.60 41.08
C CYS A 34 9.66 6.73 39.81
N ARG A 35 10.83 6.65 39.16
CA ARG A 35 11.04 5.77 38.00
C ARG A 35 11.08 4.31 38.44
N GLU A 36 11.79 3.98 39.52
CA GLU A 36 11.88 2.64 40.09
C GLU A 36 10.49 2.15 40.53
N LEU A 37 9.73 2.96 41.28
CA LEU A 37 8.34 2.66 41.65
C LEU A 37 7.46 2.45 40.41
N LYS A 38 7.56 3.29 39.38
CA LYS A 38 6.80 3.08 38.14
C LYS A 38 7.11 1.75 37.47
N GLN A 39 8.36 1.28 37.53
CA GLN A 39 8.75 -0.02 36.97
C GLN A 39 8.23 -1.17 37.81
N GLU A 40 8.42 -1.10 39.13
CA GLU A 40 8.00 -2.14 40.08
C GLU A 40 6.48 -2.41 40.01
N TYR A 41 5.68 -1.34 39.96
CA TYR A 41 4.22 -1.44 39.93
C TYR A 41 3.65 -1.49 38.51
N GLY A 42 4.48 -1.65 37.47
CA GLY A 42 4.02 -1.75 36.08
C GLY A 42 3.25 -0.51 35.57
N LEU A 43 3.53 0.67 36.13
CA LEU A 43 2.84 1.91 35.78
C LEU A 43 3.29 2.42 34.39
N THR A 44 2.40 3.15 33.72
CA THR A 44 2.67 3.65 32.37
C THR A 44 3.70 4.78 32.37
N PHE A 45 4.68 4.65 31.49
CA PHE A 45 5.60 5.74 31.16
C PHE A 45 4.96 6.62 30.10
N SER A 46 4.85 7.93 30.40
CA SER A 46 4.38 8.93 29.44
C SER A 46 5.29 8.92 28.21
N ARG A 47 4.72 8.63 27.03
CA ARG A 47 5.46 8.54 25.77
C ARG A 47 5.61 9.93 25.14
N GLY A 48 6.66 10.63 25.56
CA GLY A 48 7.07 11.91 24.98
C GLY A 48 6.11 13.08 25.27
N LYS A 49 6.44 14.25 24.73
CA LYS A 49 5.64 15.49 24.85
C LYS A 49 4.48 15.57 23.87
N GLU A 50 4.24 14.50 23.10
CA GLU A 50 3.28 14.50 21.99
C GLU A 50 1.84 14.24 22.44
N GLN A 51 1.67 13.61 23.61
CA GLN A 51 0.36 13.27 24.20
C GLN A 51 0.11 14.10 25.46
N VAL A 52 0.23 15.43 25.35
CA VAL A 52 -0.09 16.35 26.44
C VAL A 52 -1.51 16.86 26.24
N ALA A 53 -2.33 16.83 27.29
CA ALA A 53 -3.63 17.50 27.30
C ALA A 53 -3.40 19.02 27.29
N THR A 54 -3.28 19.60 26.09
CA THR A 54 -2.96 21.01 25.85
C THR A 54 -3.95 21.97 26.51
N GLU A 55 -5.21 21.54 26.65
CA GLU A 55 -6.30 22.24 27.33
C GLU A 55 -6.06 22.44 28.84
N ARG A 56 -5.19 21.62 29.46
CA ARG A 56 -4.85 21.71 30.90
C ARG A 56 -3.57 22.50 31.17
N LEU A 57 -2.87 22.94 30.13
CA LEU A 57 -1.70 23.79 30.30
C LEU A 57 -2.17 25.22 30.56
N HIS A 58 -1.58 25.86 31.57
CA HIS A 58 -1.92 27.22 31.96
C HIS A 58 -0.70 28.14 31.85
N GLY A 59 -0.96 29.41 31.55
CA GLY A 59 0.04 30.47 31.53
C GLY A 59 1.18 30.22 30.52
N PRO A 60 2.44 30.57 30.85
CA PRO A 60 3.58 30.49 29.94
C PRO A 60 3.83 29.08 29.36
N GLU A 61 3.39 28.05 30.07
CA GLU A 61 3.60 26.65 29.70
C GLU A 61 2.68 26.22 28.54
N GLN A 62 1.48 26.82 28.45
CA GLN A 62 0.58 26.65 27.30
C GLN A 62 1.21 27.25 26.04
N LEU A 63 1.75 28.46 26.14
CA LEU A 63 2.41 29.15 25.03
C LEU A 63 3.65 28.41 24.56
N ARG A 64 4.47 27.92 25.49
CA ARG A 64 5.63 27.09 25.17
C ARG A 64 5.24 25.83 24.39
N HIS A 65 4.15 25.19 24.77
CA HIS A 65 3.66 24.03 24.06
C HIS A 65 3.04 24.36 22.69
N ARG A 66 2.39 25.52 22.53
CA ARG A 66 1.95 26.01 21.21
C ARG A 66 3.14 26.19 20.26
N ILE A 67 4.21 26.84 20.73
CA ILE A 67 5.45 26.97 19.96
C ILE A 67 6.03 25.59 19.60
N TYR A 68 6.01 24.62 20.53
CA TYR A 68 6.45 23.25 20.25
C TYR A 68 5.67 22.61 19.11
N ASN A 69 4.33 22.71 19.12
CA ASN A 69 3.49 22.14 18.07
C ASN A 69 3.74 22.82 16.72
N HIS A 70 3.86 24.15 16.70
CA HIS A 70 4.15 24.86 15.46
C HIS A 70 5.50 24.48 14.86
N LEU A 71 6.56 24.40 15.69
CA LEU A 71 7.87 23.94 15.22
C LEU A 71 7.80 22.50 14.71
N ARG A 72 7.13 21.60 15.42
CA ARG A 72 7.00 20.21 15.01
C ARG A 72 6.35 20.07 13.63
N GLU A 73 5.29 20.81 13.38
CA GLU A 73 4.56 20.78 12.10
C GLU A 73 5.37 21.38 10.95
N LEU A 74 6.09 22.47 11.19
CA LEU A 74 6.83 23.16 10.13
C LEU A 74 8.16 22.48 9.79
N LEU A 75 8.82 21.86 10.77
CA LEU A 75 10.16 21.29 10.59
C LEU A 75 10.22 20.06 9.68
N SER A 76 9.09 19.45 9.30
CA SER A 76 9.08 18.39 8.29
C SER A 76 9.50 18.89 6.91
N ASP A 77 9.09 20.12 6.57
CA ASP A 77 9.11 20.63 5.20
C ASP A 77 10.01 21.87 5.03
N CYS A 78 10.50 22.46 6.12
CA CYS A 78 11.39 23.61 6.06
C CYS A 78 12.79 23.26 5.54
N THR A 79 13.28 24.07 4.59
CA THR A 79 14.59 23.94 3.91
C THR A 79 15.51 25.14 4.13
N SER A 80 15.00 26.20 4.75
CA SER A 80 15.76 27.39 5.15
C SER A 80 15.27 27.92 6.49
N TRP A 81 16.16 28.59 7.22
CA TRP A 81 15.82 29.35 8.42
C TRP A 81 14.88 30.52 8.13
N THR A 82 15.03 31.18 6.97
CA THR A 82 14.16 32.28 6.55
C THR A 82 12.74 31.80 6.35
N ALA A 83 12.56 30.69 5.61
CA ALA A 83 11.26 30.06 5.39
C ALA A 83 10.61 29.62 6.72
N LEU A 84 11.40 29.04 7.64
CA LEU A 84 10.89 28.69 8.96
C LEU A 84 10.44 29.93 9.76
N ALA A 85 11.21 31.02 9.73
CA ALA A 85 10.86 32.26 10.41
C ALA A 85 9.58 32.91 9.83
N GLU A 86 9.43 32.92 8.50
CA GLU A 86 8.24 33.43 7.81
C GLU A 86 6.98 32.64 8.19
N GLU A 87 7.04 31.30 8.17
CA GLU A 87 5.92 30.45 8.58
C GLU A 87 5.58 30.59 10.07
N LEU A 88 6.58 30.83 10.92
CA LEU A 88 6.37 31.12 12.33
C LEU A 88 5.72 32.49 12.56
N ILE A 89 6.08 33.51 11.77
CA ILE A 89 5.46 34.84 11.83
C ILE A 89 3.96 34.75 11.49
N LYS A 90 3.58 33.94 10.49
CA LYS A 90 2.16 33.69 10.16
C LYS A 90 1.39 33.09 11.34
N ARG A 91 2.08 32.39 12.24
CA ARG A 91 1.55 31.80 13.48
C ARG A 91 1.80 32.69 14.71
N GLN A 92 2.13 33.97 14.51
CA GLN A 92 2.39 34.97 15.54
C GLN A 92 3.61 34.66 16.45
N VAL A 93 4.52 33.79 15.99
CA VAL A 93 5.76 33.47 16.69
C VAL A 93 6.92 34.24 16.06
N VAL A 94 7.49 35.17 16.81
CA VAL A 94 8.67 35.94 16.36
C VAL A 94 9.93 35.15 16.69
N THR A 95 10.76 34.91 15.68
CA THR A 95 12.04 34.20 15.82
C THR A 95 13.19 35.21 15.90
N THR A 96 14.05 35.08 16.91
CA THR A 96 15.19 35.97 17.14
C THR A 96 16.47 35.16 17.34
N PHE A 97 17.54 35.51 16.63
CA PHE A 97 18.83 34.85 16.79
C PHE A 97 19.63 35.51 17.90
N VAL A 98 20.20 34.69 18.78
CA VAL A 98 21.03 35.13 19.90
C VAL A 98 22.49 34.88 19.53
N TYR A 99 23.27 35.95 19.48
CA TYR A 99 24.68 35.91 19.10
C TYR A 99 25.59 35.86 20.32
N ARG A 100 26.78 35.28 20.16
CA ARG A 100 27.75 35.14 21.25
C ARG A 100 28.15 36.51 21.79
N GLY A 101 27.85 36.79 23.05
CA GLY A 101 28.13 38.09 23.68
C GLY A 101 27.24 39.24 23.18
N GLY A 102 26.12 38.95 22.52
CA GLY A 102 25.16 39.96 22.05
C GLY A 102 25.58 40.74 20.81
N ASP A 103 26.71 40.39 20.21
CA ASP A 103 27.28 41.08 19.05
C ASP A 103 26.84 40.38 17.74
N PRO A 104 26.08 41.05 16.85
CA PRO A 104 25.59 40.45 15.60
C PRO A 104 26.69 40.00 14.63
N THR A 105 27.93 40.46 14.84
CA THR A 105 29.08 40.08 14.00
C THR A 105 29.68 38.73 14.39
N LYS A 106 29.29 38.18 15.56
CA LYS A 106 29.82 36.91 16.09
C LYS A 106 28.93 35.73 15.70
N GLU A 107 29.37 34.54 16.06
CA GLU A 107 28.61 33.31 15.80
C GLU A 107 27.26 33.28 16.54
N ILE A 108 26.26 32.66 15.91
CA ILE A 108 24.94 32.43 16.52
C ILE A 108 25.08 31.39 17.63
N GLN A 109 24.81 31.80 18.86
CA GLN A 109 24.83 30.94 20.04
C GLN A 109 23.51 30.19 20.21
N GLY A 110 22.40 30.77 19.78
CA GLY A 110 21.08 30.18 19.97
C GLY A 110 19.96 30.92 19.26
N VAL A 111 18.73 30.47 19.49
CA VAL A 111 17.53 31.07 18.94
C VAL A 111 16.44 31.14 20.01
N THR A 112 15.68 32.23 19.99
CA THR A 112 14.57 32.53 20.91
C THR A 112 13.29 32.72 20.11
N PHE A 113 12.19 32.26 20.70
CA PHE A 113 10.84 32.36 20.13
C PHE A 113 9.97 33.18 21.07
N THR A 114 9.33 34.21 20.53
CA THR A 114 8.43 35.10 21.27
C THR A 114 7.01 34.91 20.77
N LEU A 115 6.09 34.62 21.68
CA LEU A 115 4.65 34.49 21.41
C LEU A 115 3.88 35.22 22.51
N GLU A 116 2.94 36.08 22.13
CA GLU A 116 2.07 36.82 23.07
C GLU A 116 2.87 37.55 24.18
N GLY A 117 4.03 38.13 23.83
CA GLY A 117 4.91 38.83 24.79
C GLY A 117 5.81 37.94 25.65
N HIS A 118 5.69 36.60 25.55
CA HIS A 118 6.55 35.66 26.26
C HIS A 118 7.67 35.12 25.36
N THR A 119 8.92 35.31 25.78
CA THR A 119 10.10 34.82 25.07
C THR A 119 10.66 33.55 25.71
N PHE A 120 10.85 32.51 24.89
CA PHE A 120 11.45 31.24 25.30
C PHE A 120 12.70 30.95 24.49
N LYS A 121 13.76 30.46 25.14
CA LYS A 121 14.89 29.88 24.40
C LYS A 121 14.41 28.61 23.71
N ALA A 122 14.87 28.36 22.49
CA ALA A 122 14.43 27.19 21.74
C ALA A 122 14.72 25.86 22.45
N SER A 123 15.86 25.78 23.16
CA SER A 123 16.21 24.62 23.99
C SER A 123 15.31 24.44 25.23
N GLN A 124 14.63 25.50 25.69
CA GLN A 124 13.63 25.43 26.75
C GLN A 124 12.30 24.89 26.23
N VAL A 125 11.93 25.20 24.98
CA VAL A 125 10.77 24.61 24.31
C VAL A 125 10.97 23.10 24.17
N ASP A 126 12.07 22.70 23.54
CA ASP A 126 12.57 21.33 23.57
C ASP A 126 14.07 21.27 23.28
N ARG A 127 14.77 20.31 23.88
CA ARG A 127 16.18 20.08 23.57
C ARG A 127 16.41 19.81 22.09
N LYS A 128 15.44 19.23 21.37
CA LYS A 128 15.51 18.97 19.93
C LYS A 128 15.49 20.25 19.09
N PHE A 129 15.01 21.35 19.64
CA PHE A 129 14.89 22.64 18.96
C PHE A 129 16.04 23.60 19.26
N SER A 130 17.17 23.14 19.83
CA SER A 130 18.38 23.97 19.89
C SER A 130 18.81 24.40 18.48
N TYR A 131 19.38 25.60 18.33
CA TYR A 131 19.84 26.15 17.05
C TYR A 131 20.60 25.13 16.19
N GLY A 132 21.64 24.47 16.73
CA GLY A 132 22.42 23.48 15.98
C GLY A 132 21.60 22.28 15.46
N ARG A 133 20.62 21.80 16.24
CA ARG A 133 19.74 20.69 15.82
C ARG A 133 18.72 21.12 14.78
N LEU A 134 18.19 22.34 14.90
CA LEU A 134 17.31 22.93 13.89
C LEU A 134 18.06 23.15 12.57
N SER A 135 19.27 23.72 12.62
CA SER A 135 20.12 23.90 11.44
C SER A 135 20.44 22.56 10.77
N GLN A 136 20.81 21.54 11.55
CA GLN A 136 21.07 20.21 11.02
C GLN A 136 19.83 19.62 10.34
N ARG A 137 18.64 19.77 10.95
CA ARG A 137 17.39 19.27 10.39
C ARG A 137 17.03 19.97 9.07
N ILE A 138 17.17 21.29 9.03
CA ILE A 138 16.93 22.10 7.83
C ILE A 138 17.87 21.66 6.70
N GLU A 139 19.15 21.43 7.00
CA GLU A 139 20.12 20.96 6.01
C GLU A 139 19.78 19.55 5.48
N GLN A 140 19.37 18.64 6.37
CA GLN A 140 18.89 17.32 5.96
C GLN A 140 17.68 17.40 5.02
N ASN A 141 16.72 18.28 5.31
CA ASN A 141 15.56 18.49 4.45
C ASN A 141 15.97 19.06 3.08
N ARG A 142 16.92 19.99 3.05
CA ARG A 142 17.47 20.56 1.81
C ARG A 142 18.12 19.48 0.93
N LEU A 143 18.97 18.65 1.52
CA LEU A 143 19.62 17.54 0.80
C LEU A 143 18.60 16.51 0.30
N ARG A 144 17.57 16.21 1.10
CA ARG A 144 16.49 15.31 0.70
C ARG A 144 15.71 15.84 -0.50
N LEU A 145 15.36 17.13 -0.52
CA LEU A 145 14.68 17.73 -1.67
C LEU A 145 15.56 17.73 -2.91
N ALA A 146 16.84 18.08 -2.80
CA ALA A 146 17.78 18.03 -3.91
C ALA A 146 17.91 16.61 -4.49
N MET A 147 17.89 15.58 -3.63
CA MET A 147 17.88 14.18 -4.08
C MET A 147 16.58 13.82 -4.82
N ILE A 148 15.43 14.23 -4.29
CA ILE A 148 14.12 14.00 -4.95
C ILE A 148 14.09 14.68 -6.32
N GLU A 149 14.58 15.91 -6.41
CA GLU A 149 14.64 16.66 -7.66
C GLU A 149 15.58 16.00 -8.68
N ARG A 150 16.76 15.53 -8.25
CA ARG A 150 17.67 14.74 -9.11
C ARG A 150 17.00 13.48 -9.64
N ILE A 151 16.28 12.75 -8.79
CA ILE A 151 15.55 11.55 -9.22
C ILE A 151 14.47 11.92 -10.24
N ARG A 152 13.71 12.99 -10.00
CA ARG A 152 12.69 13.47 -10.95
C ARG A 152 13.30 13.84 -12.30
N ASN A 153 14.38 14.62 -12.30
CA ASN A 153 15.07 15.01 -13.53
C ASN A 153 15.59 13.78 -14.28
N TYR A 154 16.21 12.83 -13.57
CA TYR A 154 16.63 11.56 -14.18
C TYR A 154 15.44 10.78 -14.77
N THR A 155 14.32 10.67 -14.04
CA THR A 155 13.13 9.98 -14.58
C THR A 155 12.54 10.67 -15.79
N ASP A 156 12.55 12.01 -15.85
CA ASP A 156 12.07 12.77 -16.99
C ASP A 156 13.00 12.65 -18.20
N GLU A 157 14.32 12.61 -17.97
CA GLU A 157 15.32 12.35 -19.02
C GLU A 157 15.19 10.95 -19.62
N GLN A 158 14.91 9.93 -18.80
CA GLN A 158 14.73 8.54 -19.27
C GLN A 158 13.34 8.28 -19.89
N ARG A 159 12.35 9.13 -19.58
CA ARG A 159 10.96 9.01 -20.05
C ARG A 159 10.80 8.88 -21.57
N PRO A 160 11.45 9.69 -22.43
CA PRO A 160 11.35 9.53 -23.88
C PRO A 160 11.95 8.21 -24.37
N GLN A 161 13.04 7.74 -23.75
CA GLN A 161 13.68 6.48 -24.12
C GLN A 161 12.80 5.28 -23.76
N VAL A 162 12.22 5.28 -22.55
CA VAL A 162 11.24 4.26 -22.14
C VAL A 162 9.98 4.31 -23.01
N ALA A 163 9.46 5.51 -23.31
CA ALA A 163 8.32 5.66 -24.20
C ALA A 163 8.60 5.10 -25.61
N SER A 164 9.81 5.33 -26.15
CA SER A 164 10.21 4.77 -27.44
C SER A 164 10.29 3.25 -27.44
N ILE A 165 10.77 2.65 -26.34
CA ILE A 165 10.81 1.19 -26.18
C ILE A 165 9.40 0.63 -26.08
N LEU A 166 8.53 1.25 -25.29
CA LEU A 166 7.12 0.85 -25.17
C LEU A 166 6.40 0.93 -26.51
N GLN A 167 6.61 2.00 -27.27
CA GLN A 167 6.00 2.17 -28.59
C GLN A 167 6.51 1.12 -29.59
N LYS A 168 7.79 0.76 -29.54
CA LYS A 168 8.34 -0.36 -30.34
C LYS A 168 7.70 -1.70 -29.95
N LEU A 169 7.57 -1.97 -28.65
CA LEU A 169 6.90 -3.19 -28.17
C LEU A 169 5.42 -3.22 -28.56
N GLU A 170 4.74 -2.08 -28.54
CA GLU A 170 3.35 -1.95 -29.01
C GLU A 170 3.23 -2.17 -30.52
N ALA A 171 4.16 -1.62 -31.31
CA ALA A 171 4.22 -1.85 -32.75
C ALA A 171 4.52 -3.31 -33.09
N GLU A 172 5.44 -3.96 -32.36
CA GLU A 172 5.71 -5.40 -32.48
C GLU A 172 4.47 -6.24 -32.12
N LYS A 173 3.75 -5.87 -31.06
CA LYS A 173 2.51 -6.53 -30.65
C LYS A 173 1.39 -6.33 -31.68
N GLN A 174 1.31 -5.16 -32.32
CA GLN A 174 0.36 -4.89 -33.41
C GLN A 174 0.76 -5.57 -34.72
N GLN A 175 2.06 -5.75 -35.00
CA GLN A 175 2.52 -6.57 -36.12
C GLN A 175 2.28 -8.07 -35.89
N GLN A 176 2.21 -8.50 -34.63
CA GLN A 176 1.77 -9.85 -34.24
C GLN A 176 0.24 -9.99 -34.12
N SER A 177 -0.55 -9.00 -34.56
CA SER A 177 -2.02 -8.99 -34.40
C SER A 177 -2.79 -9.91 -35.37
N GLU A 178 -2.13 -10.50 -36.37
CA GLU A 178 -2.66 -11.74 -36.95
C GLU A 178 -2.03 -12.92 -36.20
N PRO A 179 -2.81 -13.77 -35.51
CA PRO A 179 -2.28 -15.03 -35.02
C PRO A 179 -1.64 -15.73 -36.21
N PRO A 180 -0.43 -16.31 -36.10
CA PRO A 180 0.16 -17.01 -37.22
C PRO A 180 -0.86 -18.07 -37.66
N HIS A 181 -1.51 -17.82 -38.81
CA HIS A 181 -2.26 -18.83 -39.52
C HIS A 181 -1.18 -19.78 -40.04
N ARG A 182 -0.64 -20.62 -39.15
CA ARG A 182 -0.06 -21.89 -39.57
C ARG A 182 -1.12 -22.47 -40.48
N ASN A 183 -0.76 -22.79 -41.72
CA ASN A 183 -1.62 -23.52 -42.64
C ASN A 183 -1.93 -24.87 -41.99
N LEU A 184 -2.89 -24.87 -41.07
CA LEU A 184 -3.34 -26.02 -40.32
C LEU A 184 -4.04 -26.89 -41.33
N SER A 185 -3.40 -27.99 -41.65
CA SER A 185 -3.96 -29.01 -42.52
C SER A 185 -4.21 -30.26 -41.69
N ILE A 186 -5.39 -30.83 -41.87
CA ILE A 186 -5.78 -32.09 -41.25
C ILE A 186 -6.09 -33.06 -42.38
N ALA A 187 -5.48 -34.25 -42.35
CA ALA A 187 -5.54 -35.23 -43.42
C ALA A 187 -5.15 -34.65 -44.81
N GLY A 188 -4.18 -33.75 -44.85
CA GLY A 188 -3.67 -33.13 -46.09
C GLY A 188 -4.58 -32.05 -46.71
N LYS A 189 -5.70 -31.70 -46.07
CA LYS A 189 -6.57 -30.61 -46.50
C LYS A 189 -6.38 -29.38 -45.61
N PRO A 190 -6.17 -28.17 -46.18
CA PRO A 190 -6.13 -26.95 -45.40
C PRO A 190 -7.50 -26.68 -44.76
N LEU A 191 -7.51 -26.29 -43.50
CA LEU A 191 -8.73 -25.90 -42.79
C LEU A 191 -9.14 -24.47 -43.18
N THR A 192 -10.45 -24.21 -43.24
CA THR A 192 -10.98 -22.86 -43.43
C THR A 192 -10.88 -22.05 -42.13
N LYS A 193 -11.04 -20.72 -42.21
CA LYS A 193 -11.05 -19.85 -41.02
C LYS A 193 -12.16 -20.25 -40.05
N GLU A 194 -13.35 -20.57 -40.55
CA GLU A 194 -14.49 -21.02 -39.74
C GLU A 194 -14.19 -22.33 -39.02
N GLN A 195 -13.55 -23.29 -39.70
CA GLN A 195 -13.16 -24.57 -39.09
C GLN A 195 -12.11 -24.38 -37.97
N ILE A 196 -11.15 -23.47 -38.16
CA ILE A 196 -10.15 -23.13 -37.15
C ILE A 196 -10.81 -22.48 -35.93
N GLU A 197 -11.78 -21.59 -36.14
CA GLU A 197 -12.52 -20.93 -35.06
C GLU A 197 -13.38 -21.93 -34.28
N MET A 198 -14.09 -22.81 -34.98
CA MET A 198 -14.82 -23.92 -34.36
C MET A 198 -13.91 -24.78 -33.48
N LEU A 199 -12.71 -25.14 -33.96
CA LEU A 199 -11.75 -25.90 -33.17
C LEU A 199 -11.25 -25.16 -31.94
N ARG A 200 -11.02 -23.83 -32.03
CA ARG A 200 -10.63 -22.99 -30.87
C ARG A 200 -11.74 -22.89 -29.84
N ASP A 201 -12.98 -22.84 -30.28
CA ASP A 201 -14.16 -22.90 -29.43
C ASP A 201 -14.42 -24.33 -28.92
N GLY A 202 -13.56 -25.29 -29.23
CA GLY A 202 -13.69 -26.68 -28.78
C GLY A 202 -14.91 -27.37 -29.37
N GLU A 203 -15.35 -26.95 -30.55
CA GLU A 203 -16.34 -27.67 -31.37
C GLU A 203 -15.64 -28.67 -32.29
N PRO A 204 -16.18 -29.89 -32.46
CA PRO A 204 -15.64 -30.84 -33.41
C PRO A 204 -15.96 -30.43 -34.85
N ILE A 205 -14.97 -30.56 -35.72
CA ILE A 205 -15.16 -30.45 -37.17
C ILE A 205 -15.19 -31.84 -37.80
N PHE A 206 -16.07 -32.08 -38.76
CA PHE A 206 -16.06 -33.33 -39.52
C PHE A 206 -15.08 -33.21 -40.69
N VAL A 207 -14.14 -34.15 -40.80
CA VAL A 207 -13.13 -34.18 -41.85
C VAL A 207 -13.24 -35.48 -42.63
N ARG A 208 -13.45 -35.38 -43.94
CA ARG A 208 -13.40 -36.51 -44.87
C ARG A 208 -12.07 -36.54 -45.61
N GLY A 209 -11.20 -37.46 -45.19
CA GLY A 209 -9.93 -37.78 -45.84
C GLY A 209 -10.11 -38.77 -46.99
N THR A 210 -9.00 -39.10 -47.65
CA THR A 210 -8.95 -40.09 -48.74
C THR A 210 -9.06 -41.54 -48.26
N GLN A 211 -8.65 -41.83 -47.02
CA GLN A 211 -8.64 -43.19 -46.45
C GLN A 211 -9.48 -43.32 -45.17
N SER A 212 -9.94 -42.22 -44.58
CA SER A 212 -10.71 -42.20 -43.33
C SER A 212 -11.56 -40.93 -43.22
N GLU A 213 -12.75 -41.05 -42.62
CA GLU A 213 -13.58 -39.92 -42.21
C GLU A 213 -13.85 -39.97 -40.71
N GLY A 214 -14.04 -38.80 -40.10
CA GLY A 214 -14.31 -38.70 -38.67
C GLY A 214 -14.36 -37.25 -38.16
N TYR A 215 -14.71 -37.11 -36.89
CA TYR A 215 -14.75 -35.84 -36.19
C TYR A 215 -13.40 -35.55 -35.55
N VAL A 216 -12.90 -34.33 -35.77
CA VAL A 216 -11.65 -33.86 -35.20
C VAL A 216 -11.93 -32.76 -34.19
N VAL A 217 -11.35 -32.93 -33.01
CA VAL A 217 -11.39 -31.99 -31.89
C VAL A 217 -9.97 -31.57 -31.58
N MET A 218 -9.75 -30.29 -31.33
CA MET A 218 -8.46 -29.79 -30.86
C MET A 218 -8.58 -29.15 -29.48
N ASP A 219 -7.45 -28.95 -28.84
CA ASP A 219 -7.33 -28.07 -27.69
C ASP A 219 -7.45 -26.59 -28.11
N ASP A 220 -7.72 -25.73 -27.13
CA ASP A 220 -7.85 -24.28 -27.28
C ASP A 220 -6.62 -23.60 -27.88
N ARG A 221 -5.45 -24.25 -27.79
CA ARG A 221 -4.17 -23.81 -28.37
C ARG A 221 -3.87 -24.43 -29.74
N LEU A 222 -4.75 -25.28 -30.27
CA LEU A 222 -4.60 -26.00 -31.55
C LEU A 222 -3.26 -26.75 -31.66
N GLN A 223 -2.80 -27.34 -30.56
CA GLN A 223 -1.58 -28.13 -30.50
C GLN A 223 -1.86 -29.62 -30.68
N MET A 224 -2.94 -30.14 -30.08
CA MET A 224 -3.25 -31.56 -30.02
C MET A 224 -4.59 -31.85 -30.68
N ALA A 225 -4.66 -32.91 -31.48
CA ALA A 225 -5.88 -33.32 -32.18
C ALA A 225 -6.36 -34.70 -31.70
N TRP A 226 -7.67 -34.83 -31.53
CA TRP A 226 -8.39 -36.05 -31.19
C TRP A 226 -9.34 -36.40 -32.32
N VAL A 227 -9.35 -37.66 -32.74
CA VAL A 227 -10.17 -38.13 -33.86
C VAL A 227 -11.19 -39.14 -33.35
N TYR A 228 -12.46 -38.91 -33.65
CA TYR A 228 -13.59 -39.76 -33.28
C TYR A 228 -14.28 -40.27 -34.56
N ARG A 229 -14.70 -41.53 -34.57
CA ARG A 229 -15.45 -42.11 -35.71
C ARG A 229 -16.89 -41.63 -35.73
N ASP A 230 -17.51 -41.53 -34.56
CA ASP A 230 -18.89 -41.07 -34.36
C ASP A 230 -18.91 -39.66 -33.74
N ASP A 231 -20.05 -38.96 -33.81
CA ASP A 231 -20.18 -37.60 -33.26
C ASP A 231 -19.86 -37.62 -31.75
N PRO A 232 -18.86 -36.87 -31.26
CA PRO A 232 -18.46 -36.93 -29.87
C PRO A 232 -19.18 -35.91 -28.97
N ARG A 233 -20.26 -35.27 -29.47
CA ARG A 233 -21.09 -34.30 -28.72
C ARG A 233 -22.06 -34.91 -27.72
N ASP A 234 -22.10 -36.24 -27.62
CA ASP A 234 -22.96 -36.94 -26.66
C ASP A 234 -22.73 -36.44 -25.23
N TRP A 235 -23.81 -36.25 -24.49
CA TRP A 235 -23.74 -35.84 -23.09
C TRP A 235 -23.50 -37.06 -22.20
N VAL A 236 -22.49 -36.96 -21.33
CA VAL A 236 -22.11 -37.98 -20.35
C VAL A 236 -22.02 -37.36 -18.97
N GLU A 237 -22.34 -38.15 -17.94
CA GLU A 237 -22.13 -37.75 -16.55
C GLU A 237 -20.70 -38.00 -16.13
N TYR A 238 -20.10 -37.02 -15.46
CA TYR A 238 -18.73 -37.09 -14.99
C TYR A 238 -18.56 -36.24 -13.73
N GLY A 239 -18.43 -36.91 -12.58
CA GLY A 239 -18.44 -36.27 -11.27
C GLY A 239 -19.75 -35.50 -11.02
N LYS A 240 -19.65 -34.18 -10.76
CA LYS A 240 -20.83 -33.31 -10.55
C LYS A 240 -21.35 -32.64 -11.84
N TYR A 241 -20.76 -32.92 -13.00
CA TYR A 241 -21.14 -32.31 -14.27
C TYR A 241 -21.72 -33.32 -15.25
N THR A 242 -22.69 -32.86 -16.04
CA THR A 242 -23.04 -33.48 -17.32
C THR A 242 -22.31 -32.70 -18.41
N MET A 243 -21.39 -33.33 -19.12
CA MET A 243 -20.52 -32.70 -20.12
C MET A 243 -20.46 -33.51 -21.42
N ARG A 244 -19.82 -32.98 -22.48
CA ARG A 244 -19.66 -33.75 -23.73
C ARG A 244 -18.66 -34.89 -23.57
N ARG A 245 -18.89 -36.00 -24.26
CA ARG A 245 -18.02 -37.19 -24.30
C ARG A 245 -16.56 -36.82 -24.62
N MET A 246 -16.35 -36.00 -25.66
CA MET A 246 -15.03 -35.47 -26.03
C MET A 246 -14.34 -34.66 -24.93
N ASP A 247 -15.08 -33.95 -24.09
CA ASP A 247 -14.51 -33.13 -23.03
C ASP A 247 -13.99 -34.04 -21.91
N ARG A 248 -14.81 -35.01 -21.49
CA ARG A 248 -14.43 -36.05 -20.53
C ARG A 248 -13.19 -36.82 -20.98
N ASP A 249 -13.18 -37.33 -22.21
CA ASP A 249 -12.08 -38.19 -22.70
C ASP A 249 -10.73 -37.48 -22.65
N ARG A 250 -10.73 -36.17 -22.98
CA ARG A 250 -9.53 -35.33 -22.88
C ARG A 250 -9.12 -35.06 -21.44
N ILE A 251 -10.06 -34.86 -20.52
CA ILE A 251 -9.76 -34.68 -19.08
C ILE A 251 -9.16 -35.97 -18.50
N GLU A 252 -9.73 -37.13 -18.83
CA GLU A 252 -9.23 -38.45 -18.40
C GLU A 252 -7.83 -38.74 -18.96
N ALA A 253 -7.52 -38.23 -20.16
CA ALA A 253 -6.18 -38.28 -20.72
C ALA A 253 -5.19 -37.28 -20.08
N GLY A 254 -5.60 -36.54 -19.05
CA GLY A 254 -4.74 -35.64 -18.26
C GLY A 254 -4.63 -34.22 -18.80
N TYR A 255 -5.48 -33.83 -19.74
CA TYR A 255 -5.44 -32.48 -20.31
C TYR A 255 -6.31 -31.50 -19.51
N VAL A 256 -5.88 -30.24 -19.50
CA VAL A 256 -6.74 -29.12 -19.09
C VAL A 256 -7.69 -28.80 -20.24
N VAL A 257 -9.00 -28.86 -20.01
CA VAL A 257 -10.01 -28.75 -21.06
C VAL A 257 -11.00 -27.65 -20.72
N ARG A 258 -11.27 -26.75 -21.68
CA ARG A 258 -12.40 -25.82 -21.62
C ARG A 258 -13.70 -26.55 -21.97
N ALA A 259 -14.25 -27.27 -21.01
CA ALA A 259 -15.34 -28.21 -21.20
C ALA A 259 -16.70 -27.53 -21.32
N LEU A 260 -17.59 -28.01 -22.19
CA LEU A 260 -18.98 -27.57 -22.22
C LEU A 260 -19.80 -28.43 -21.27
N VAL A 261 -20.33 -27.81 -20.21
CA VAL A 261 -21.09 -28.50 -19.16
C VAL A 261 -22.52 -27.97 -19.06
N LYS A 262 -23.47 -28.83 -18.70
CA LYS A 262 -24.81 -28.39 -18.27
C LYS A 262 -24.70 -27.72 -16.90
N TRP A 263 -25.39 -26.59 -16.75
CA TRP A 263 -25.37 -25.75 -15.56
C TRP A 263 -26.78 -25.55 -14.99
N TRP A 264 -26.85 -24.93 -13.82
CA TRP A 264 -28.10 -24.62 -13.16
C TRP A 264 -29.03 -23.79 -14.04
N GLY A 265 -30.32 -24.14 -14.04
CA GLY A 265 -31.36 -23.44 -14.80
C GLY A 265 -31.45 -23.82 -16.28
N GLY A 266 -30.84 -24.94 -16.70
CA GLY A 266 -30.88 -25.41 -18.09
C GLY A 266 -29.90 -24.68 -19.02
N ALA A 267 -29.05 -23.80 -18.49
CA ALA A 267 -27.99 -23.13 -19.24
C ALA A 267 -26.75 -24.05 -19.42
N THR A 268 -25.85 -23.69 -20.33
CA THR A 268 -24.53 -24.32 -20.48
C THR A 268 -23.43 -23.38 -20.02
N ALA A 269 -22.35 -23.93 -19.46
CA ALA A 269 -21.16 -23.18 -19.05
C ALA A 269 -19.88 -23.76 -19.66
N ARG A 270 -18.81 -22.97 -19.69
CA ARG A 270 -17.49 -23.36 -20.21
C ARG A 270 -16.34 -23.16 -19.22
N PRO A 271 -16.32 -23.86 -18.07
CA PRO A 271 -15.19 -23.84 -17.15
C PRO A 271 -13.98 -24.63 -17.70
N TYR A 272 -12.79 -24.32 -17.19
CA TYR A 272 -11.60 -25.17 -17.35
C TYR A 272 -11.62 -26.29 -16.31
N LEU A 273 -11.55 -27.53 -16.78
CA LEU A 273 -11.54 -28.74 -15.96
C LEU A 273 -10.28 -29.57 -16.24
N TRP A 274 -9.69 -30.16 -15.20
CA TRP A 274 -8.52 -31.05 -15.31
C TRP A 274 -8.39 -31.95 -14.07
N LYS A 275 -7.58 -33.00 -14.15
CA LYS A 275 -7.12 -33.75 -12.97
C LYS A 275 -5.73 -33.30 -12.56
N GLU A 276 -5.45 -33.15 -11.27
CA GLU A 276 -4.09 -32.85 -10.80
C GLU A 276 -3.17 -34.06 -11.00
N ASN A 277 -3.69 -35.26 -10.71
CA ASN A 277 -2.99 -36.52 -10.93
C ASN A 277 -3.89 -37.50 -11.70
N ALA A 278 -3.29 -38.39 -12.48
CA ALA A 278 -4.03 -39.38 -13.28
C ALA A 278 -4.89 -40.33 -12.42
N SER A 279 -4.50 -40.57 -11.16
CA SER A 279 -5.24 -41.41 -10.20
C SER A 279 -6.41 -40.69 -9.50
N ASP A 280 -6.57 -39.39 -9.72
CA ASP A 280 -7.62 -38.63 -9.04
C ASP A 280 -9.01 -39.05 -9.54
N THR A 281 -9.91 -39.30 -8.61
CA THR A 281 -11.32 -39.60 -8.90
C THR A 281 -12.17 -38.35 -9.10
N THR A 282 -11.61 -37.16 -8.78
CA THR A 282 -12.27 -35.86 -8.86
C THR A 282 -11.44 -34.89 -9.70
N TYR A 283 -12.10 -34.01 -10.44
CA TYR A 283 -11.43 -32.96 -11.22
C TYR A 283 -11.38 -31.63 -10.47
N ARG A 284 -10.43 -30.79 -10.85
CA ARG A 284 -10.34 -29.37 -10.50
C ARG A 284 -11.13 -28.52 -11.49
N GLU A 285 -11.51 -27.33 -11.03
CA GLU A 285 -12.23 -26.36 -11.84
C GLU A 285 -11.64 -24.95 -11.71
N SER A 286 -11.66 -24.21 -12.81
CA SER A 286 -11.31 -22.80 -12.87
C SER A 286 -12.15 -22.09 -13.93
N TRP A 287 -12.50 -20.83 -13.68
CA TRP A 287 -13.15 -19.96 -14.67
C TRP A 287 -12.16 -19.17 -15.51
N ASP A 288 -10.93 -19.02 -15.02
CA ASP A 288 -9.79 -18.45 -15.73
C ASP A 288 -8.89 -19.58 -16.27
N ASP A 289 -8.11 -19.36 -17.34
CA ASP A 289 -7.16 -20.37 -17.84
C ASP A 289 -6.12 -20.67 -16.75
N PRO A 290 -6.10 -21.89 -16.16
CA PRO A 290 -5.18 -22.21 -15.07
C PRO A 290 -3.71 -22.25 -15.51
N ARG A 291 -3.45 -22.20 -16.83
CA ARG A 291 -2.11 -22.15 -17.41
C ARG A 291 -1.54 -20.73 -17.43
N GLU A 292 -2.37 -19.71 -17.19
CA GLU A 292 -1.95 -18.31 -17.17
C GLU A 292 -1.65 -17.84 -15.73
N PRO A 293 -0.63 -16.98 -15.54
CA PRO A 293 -0.34 -16.41 -14.23
C PRO A 293 -1.53 -15.56 -13.74
N ARG A 294 -2.04 -15.84 -12.53
CA ARG A 294 -3.13 -15.06 -11.96
C ARG A 294 -2.71 -13.59 -11.84
N PRO A 295 -3.47 -12.63 -12.40
CA PRO A 295 -3.20 -11.22 -12.17
C PRO A 295 -3.32 -10.93 -10.67
N SER A 296 -2.30 -10.29 -10.11
CA SER A 296 -2.27 -9.94 -8.69
C SER A 296 -3.53 -9.16 -8.30
N GLN A 297 -4.09 -9.43 -7.11
CA GLN A 297 -5.31 -8.77 -6.60
C GLN A 297 -5.22 -7.22 -6.60
N ASN A 298 -4.01 -6.64 -6.69
CA ASN A 298 -3.78 -5.21 -6.78
C ASN A 298 -4.24 -4.56 -8.10
N GLN A 299 -4.37 -5.31 -9.21
CA GLN A 299 -4.87 -4.73 -10.48
C GLN A 299 -6.39 -4.55 -10.49
N LYS A 300 -7.17 -5.44 -9.84
CA LYS A 300 -8.64 -5.33 -9.77
C LYS A 300 -9.14 -4.14 -8.91
N GLN A 301 -8.27 -3.52 -8.10
CA GLN A 301 -8.63 -2.34 -7.30
C GLN A 301 -8.41 -1.00 -8.03
N GLN A 302 -7.61 -0.96 -9.09
CA GLN A 302 -7.31 0.29 -9.79
C GLN A 302 -8.40 0.70 -10.80
N ASP A 303 -9.18 -0.26 -11.31
CA ASP A 303 -10.24 -0.03 -12.31
C ASP A 303 -11.65 0.19 -11.73
N ARG A 304 -11.81 0.27 -10.40
CA ARG A 304 -13.10 0.69 -9.82
C ARG A 304 -13.18 2.22 -9.82
N PRO A 305 -14.11 2.86 -10.54
CA PRO A 305 -14.30 4.29 -10.44
C PRO A 305 -14.62 4.64 -8.98
N ARG A 306 -13.81 5.54 -8.40
CA ARG A 306 -14.00 6.03 -7.03
C ARG A 306 -15.38 6.67 -6.95
N ARG A 307 -16.30 6.03 -6.23
CA ARG A 307 -17.60 6.63 -5.90
C ARG A 307 -17.35 7.87 -5.03
N PHE A 308 -17.66 9.04 -5.54
CA PHE A 308 -17.72 10.26 -4.75
C PHE A 308 -18.85 10.12 -3.72
N ILE A 309 -18.48 9.96 -2.46
CA ILE A 309 -19.44 10.02 -1.34
C ILE A 309 -19.70 11.50 -1.09
N THR A 310 -20.85 11.99 -1.53
CA THR A 310 -21.34 13.32 -1.12
C THR A 310 -21.69 13.29 0.38
N PRO A 311 -21.24 14.28 1.17
CA PRO A 311 -21.58 14.32 2.59
C PRO A 311 -23.08 14.59 2.76
N LYS A 312 -23.76 13.73 3.53
CA LYS A 312 -25.17 13.91 3.92
C LYS A 312 -25.33 15.25 4.66
N LYS A 313 -26.23 16.10 4.18
CA LYS A 313 -26.68 17.32 4.87
C LYS A 313 -27.20 16.94 6.26
N LYS A 314 -26.62 17.55 7.30
CA LYS A 314 -27.16 17.49 8.68
C LYS A 314 -28.52 18.19 8.71
N SER A 315 -29.57 17.45 9.05
CA SER A 315 -30.89 18.01 9.37
C SER A 315 -30.77 18.88 10.62
N ARG A 316 -31.18 20.15 10.52
CA ARG A 316 -31.43 21.01 11.68
C ARG A 316 -32.70 20.48 12.38
N GLY A 317 -32.55 19.98 13.60
CA GLY A 317 -33.69 19.64 14.47
C GLY A 317 -34.36 20.91 15.00
N PRO A 318 -35.59 20.81 15.56
CA PRO A 318 -36.39 21.97 15.94
C PRO A 318 -35.79 22.66 17.16
N SER A 319 -35.76 23.99 17.10
CA SER A 319 -35.51 24.84 18.26
C SER A 319 -36.62 24.63 19.28
N ARG A 320 -36.25 24.35 20.54
CA ARG A 320 -37.09 24.55 21.71
C ARG A 320 -36.41 25.56 22.61
#